data_AF-A0AAE0EFV3-F1
#
_entry.id   AF-A0AAE0EFV3-F1
#
_cell.length_a   1.000
_cell.length_b   1.000
_cell.length_c   1.000
_cell.angle_alpha   90.00
_cell.angle_beta   90.00
_cell.angle_gamma   90.00
#
_symmetry.space_group_name_H-M   'P 1'
#
loop_
_entity.id
_entity.type
_entity.pdbx_description
1 polymer ?
#
loop_
_entity_poly.entity_id
_entity_poly.type
_entity_poly.pdbx_seq_one_letter_code
_entity_poly.pdbx_strand_id
1 'polypeptide(L)'
;MSCNQCKKVTWAEYDELFVCIYCKRQNVKTTTRCCVEVELEDASGSILATLFGKNAENMLSCSAKQLMEQTDEDGITDIESVATLSNPDNFLVHIKATTYERQGQTKNKFSVVAANEIPK
;
A
#
# COMPACT_ATOMS: atom_id res chain seq x y z
N MET A 1 -9.12 3.09 -6.78
CA MET A 1 -9.95 2.44 -5.76
C MET A 1 -9.78 0.91 -5.75
N SER A 2 -10.34 0.18 -4.78
CA SER A 2 -10.28 -1.30 -4.71
C SER A 2 -11.59 -1.96 -4.23
N CYS A 3 -11.84 -3.20 -4.67
CA CYS A 3 -12.98 -3.99 -4.19
C CYS A 3 -12.83 -4.34 -2.70
N ASN A 4 -13.85 -4.07 -1.89
CA ASN A 4 -13.81 -4.37 -0.45
C ASN A 4 -13.66 -5.86 -0.11
N GLN A 5 -14.02 -6.77 -1.03
CA GLN A 5 -13.93 -8.22 -0.84
C GLN A 5 -12.56 -8.80 -1.25
N CYS A 6 -12.16 -8.61 -2.51
CA CYS A 6 -10.95 -9.26 -3.06
C CYS A 6 -9.73 -8.34 -3.14
N LYS A 7 -9.90 -7.06 -2.79
CA LYS A 7 -8.85 -6.02 -2.74
C LYS A 7 -8.16 -5.74 -4.08
N LYS A 8 -8.73 -6.22 -5.20
CA LYS A 8 -8.27 -5.90 -6.56
C LYS A 8 -8.69 -4.49 -6.93
N VAL A 9 -7.84 -3.83 -7.71
CA VAL A 9 -8.07 -2.48 -8.24
C VAL A 9 -9.33 -2.47 -9.10
N THR A 10 -10.05 -1.36 -9.04
CA THR A 10 -11.27 -1.13 -9.80
C THR A 10 -11.34 0.34 -10.20
N TRP A 11 -12.10 0.60 -11.27
CA TRP A 11 -12.39 1.91 -11.83
C TRP A 11 -13.68 2.52 -11.28
N ALA A 12 -14.39 1.80 -10.41
CA ALA A 12 -15.55 2.33 -9.70
C ALA A 12 -15.13 3.43 -8.71
N GLU A 13 -16.02 4.38 -8.49
CA GLU A 13 -15.80 5.52 -7.61
C GLU A 13 -15.85 5.11 -6.13
N TYR A 14 -15.34 5.99 -5.24
CA TYR A 14 -15.40 5.74 -3.80
C TYR A 14 -16.85 5.52 -3.33
N ASP A 15 -17.07 4.49 -2.50
CA ASP A 15 -18.39 4.08 -1.99
C ASP A 15 -19.41 3.59 -3.04
N GLU A 16 -19.03 3.49 -4.31
CA GLU A 16 -19.92 2.94 -5.34
C GLU A 16 -20.18 1.42 -5.14
N LEU A 17 -21.40 0.97 -5.45
CA LEU A 17 -21.72 -0.45 -5.55
C LEU A 17 -21.52 -0.92 -6.99
N PHE A 18 -20.74 -1.98 -7.17
CA PHE A 18 -20.44 -2.52 -8.49
C PHE A 18 -20.36 -4.05 -8.50
N VAL A 19 -20.29 -4.62 -9.71
CA VAL A 19 -19.98 -6.05 -9.90
C VAL A 19 -18.48 -6.21 -10.11
N CYS A 20 -17.80 -6.90 -9.20
CA CYS A 20 -16.34 -7.05 -9.32
C CYS A 20 -15.97 -8.10 -10.38
N ILE A 21 -15.21 -7.67 -11.39
CA ILE A 21 -14.75 -8.56 -12.47
C ILE A 21 -13.82 -9.70 -11.99
N TYR A 22 -13.17 -9.53 -10.83
CA TYR A 22 -12.20 -10.50 -10.31
C TYR A 22 -12.84 -11.56 -9.42
N CYS A 23 -13.66 -11.16 -8.43
CA CYS A 23 -14.31 -12.11 -7.53
C CYS A 23 -15.76 -12.45 -7.90
N LYS A 24 -16.29 -11.84 -8.97
CA LYS A 24 -17.63 -12.07 -9.55
C LYS A 24 -18.81 -11.81 -8.60
N ARG A 25 -18.56 -11.23 -7.42
CA ARG A 25 -19.60 -10.82 -6.47
C ARG A 25 -20.30 -9.56 -6.96
N GLN A 26 -21.62 -9.54 -6.80
CA GLN A 26 -22.49 -8.40 -7.09
C GLN A 26 -22.61 -7.49 -5.86
N ASN A 27 -23.01 -6.23 -6.09
CA ASN A 27 -23.24 -5.22 -5.04
C ASN A 27 -22.09 -5.12 -4.04
N VAL A 28 -20.84 -5.24 -4.52
CA VAL A 28 -19.67 -5.00 -3.67
C VAL A 28 -19.34 -3.52 -3.65
N LYS A 29 -18.85 -3.05 -2.52
CA LYS A 29 -18.53 -1.64 -2.29
C LYS A 29 -17.08 -1.35 -2.63
N THR A 30 -16.83 -0.20 -3.22
CA THR A 30 -15.47 0.32 -3.44
C THR A 30 -14.87 0.90 -2.16
N THR A 31 -13.57 0.69 -1.97
CA THR A 31 -12.82 1.17 -0.80
C THR A 31 -11.47 1.74 -1.20
N THR A 32 -11.03 2.77 -0.49
CA THR A 32 -9.64 3.24 -0.53
C THR A 32 -8.72 2.21 0.12
N ARG A 33 -7.48 2.13 -0.36
CA ARG A 33 -6.44 1.27 0.21
C ARG A 33 -5.08 1.90 -0.03
N CYS A 34 -4.32 2.12 1.04
CA CYS A 34 -2.96 2.64 0.92
C CYS A 34 -2.07 1.70 0.10
N CYS A 35 -1.21 2.30 -0.71
CA CYS A 35 -0.15 1.65 -1.46
C CYS A 35 1.05 2.59 -1.44
N VAL A 36 2.10 2.20 -0.74
CA VAL A 36 3.28 3.05 -0.51
C VAL A 36 4.52 2.25 -0.88
N GLU A 37 5.40 2.85 -1.66
CA GLU A 37 6.73 2.31 -1.90
C GLU A 37 7.66 2.78 -0.80
N VAL A 38 8.45 1.86 -0.25
CA VAL A 38 9.44 2.14 0.79
C VAL A 38 10.78 1.54 0.40
N GLU A 39 11.84 2.23 0.75
CA GLU A 39 13.18 1.69 0.72
C GLU A 39 13.49 1.07 2.09
N LEU A 40 13.84 -0.21 2.10
CA LEU A 40 14.30 -0.91 3.30
C LEU A 40 15.81 -1.03 3.19
N GLU A 41 16.53 -0.55 4.20
CA GLU A 41 17.99 -0.52 4.22
C GLU A 41 18.53 -1.24 5.47
N ASP A 42 19.58 -2.03 5.27
CA ASP A 42 20.41 -2.58 6.34
C ASP A 42 21.89 -2.49 5.96
N ALA A 43 22.78 -3.06 6.79
CA ALA A 43 24.22 -3.03 6.56
C ALA A 43 24.68 -3.75 5.26
N SER A 44 23.81 -4.54 4.63
CA SER A 44 24.09 -5.26 3.38
C SER A 44 23.65 -4.50 2.13
N GLY A 45 22.76 -3.51 2.26
CA GLY A 45 22.27 -2.68 1.17
C GLY A 45 20.81 -2.30 1.32
N SER A 46 20.19 -1.88 0.22
CA SER A 46 18.79 -1.48 0.19
C SER A 46 17.95 -2.25 -0.84
N ILE A 47 16.66 -2.35 -0.57
CA ILE A 47 15.64 -2.90 -1.48
C ILE A 47 14.41 -2.01 -1.53
N LEU A 48 13.82 -1.87 -2.71
CA LEU A 48 12.49 -1.26 -2.88
C LEU A 48 11.41 -2.30 -2.62
N ALA A 49 10.54 -2.00 -1.65
CA ALA A 49 9.40 -2.83 -1.28
C ALA A 49 8.10 -2.02 -1.28
N THR A 50 6.96 -2.71 -1.37
CA THR A 50 5.66 -2.06 -1.29
C THR A 50 4.90 -2.47 -0.03
N LEU A 51 4.37 -1.49 0.71
CA LEU A 51 3.39 -1.68 1.77
C LEU A 51 1.97 -1.45 1.24
N PHE A 52 1.03 -2.25 1.72
CA PHE A 52 -0.38 -2.15 1.31
C PHE A 52 -1.33 -2.12 2.48
N GLY A 53 -2.44 -1.40 2.31
CA GLY A 53 -3.56 -1.38 3.25
C GLY A 53 -3.13 -1.01 4.65
N LYS A 54 -3.56 -1.78 5.66
CA LYS A 54 -3.41 -1.41 7.07
C LYS A 54 -1.95 -1.28 7.52
N ASN A 55 -1.03 -2.07 6.96
CA ASN A 55 0.39 -1.94 7.28
C ASN A 55 0.94 -0.58 6.85
N ALA A 56 0.59 -0.12 5.65
CA ALA A 56 0.96 1.21 5.17
C ALA A 56 0.30 2.31 6.02
N GLU A 57 -0.99 2.15 6.35
CA GLU A 57 -1.70 3.13 7.18
C GLU A 57 -1.10 3.27 8.57
N ASN A 58 -0.70 2.17 9.20
CA ASN A 58 -0.07 2.19 10.51
C ASN A 58 1.30 2.87 10.47
N MET A 59 2.10 2.58 9.42
CA MET A 59 3.44 3.17 9.27
C MET A 59 3.39 4.68 8.96
N LEU A 60 2.37 5.14 8.24
CA LEU A 60 2.13 6.55 7.95
C LEU A 60 1.35 7.28 9.05
N SER A 61 0.84 6.55 10.05
CA SER A 61 -0.15 7.05 11.01
C SER A 61 -1.35 7.77 10.34
N CYS A 62 -1.72 7.32 9.13
CA CYS A 62 -2.70 7.98 8.28
C CYS A 62 -3.52 6.96 7.46
N SER A 63 -4.83 7.13 7.40
CA SER A 63 -5.72 6.23 6.66
C SER A 63 -5.73 6.51 5.15
N ALA A 64 -6.05 5.49 4.36
CA ALA A 64 -6.17 5.66 2.91
C ALA A 64 -7.26 6.66 2.49
N LYS A 65 -8.29 6.83 3.33
CA LYS A 65 -9.35 7.81 3.12
C LYS A 65 -8.84 9.23 3.37
N GLN A 66 -8.10 9.46 4.45
CA GLN A 66 -7.48 10.77 4.73
C GLN A 66 -6.54 11.18 3.61
N LEU A 67 -5.69 10.27 3.13
CA LEU A 67 -4.82 10.54 1.97
C LEU A 67 -5.64 10.93 0.75
N MET A 68 -6.71 10.19 0.42
CA MET A 68 -7.58 10.50 -0.72
C MET A 68 -8.24 11.89 -0.59
N GLU A 69 -8.72 12.25 0.60
CA GLU A 69 -9.39 13.54 0.85
C GLU A 69 -8.42 14.73 0.80
N GLN A 70 -7.13 14.49 0.97
CA GLN A 70 -6.07 15.50 0.95
C GLN A 70 -5.20 15.46 -0.31
N THR A 71 -5.53 14.59 -1.27
CA THR A 71 -4.92 14.56 -2.59
C THR A 71 -5.75 15.45 -3.51
N ASP A 72 -5.15 16.50 -4.08
CA ASP A 72 -5.78 17.31 -5.14
C ASP A 72 -5.49 16.73 -6.53
N GLU A 73 -5.86 17.43 -7.61
CA GLU A 73 -5.60 16.97 -8.99
C GLU A 73 -4.10 16.84 -9.30
N ASP A 74 -3.23 17.56 -8.57
CA ASP A 74 -1.78 17.55 -8.72
C ASP A 74 -1.11 16.51 -7.79
N GLY A 75 -1.86 15.91 -6.86
CA GLY A 75 -1.39 14.89 -5.94
C GLY A 75 -1.37 15.36 -4.48
N ILE A 76 -0.56 14.73 -3.64
CA ILE A 76 -0.29 15.21 -2.28
C ILE A 76 0.95 16.10 -2.37
N THR A 77 0.78 17.40 -2.18
CA THR A 77 1.87 18.39 -2.27
C THR A 77 2.77 18.39 -1.04
N ASP A 78 2.24 18.00 0.12
CA ASP A 78 2.99 17.89 1.38
C ASP A 78 2.56 16.64 2.16
N ILE A 79 3.23 15.51 1.93
CA ILE A 79 2.94 14.25 2.62
C ILE A 79 3.22 14.33 4.13
N GLU A 80 4.14 15.20 4.57
CA GLU A 80 4.49 15.36 5.98
C GLU A 80 3.38 16.07 6.75
N SER A 81 2.58 16.90 6.07
CA SER A 81 1.35 17.48 6.64
C SER A 81 0.25 16.45 6.93
N VAL A 82 0.30 15.28 6.26
CA VAL A 82 -0.77 14.27 6.25
C VAL A 82 -0.36 12.99 6.98
N ALA A 83 0.92 12.64 6.92
CA ALA A 83 1.47 11.42 7.45
C ALA A 83 2.63 11.74 8.39
N THR A 84 2.51 11.30 9.64
CA THR A 84 3.65 11.27 10.56
C THR A 84 4.29 9.91 10.43
N LEU A 85 5.47 9.86 9.79
CA LEU A 85 6.28 8.65 9.78
C LEU A 85 6.58 8.28 11.22
N SER A 86 6.14 7.10 11.66
CA SER A 86 6.58 6.52 12.93
C SER A 86 8.11 6.44 12.90
N ASN A 87 8.74 7.16 13.83
CA ASN A 87 10.18 7.39 13.89
C ASN A 87 10.95 6.04 13.98
N PRO A 88 11.77 5.65 12.98
CA PRO A 88 12.13 4.25 12.87
C PRO A 88 13.63 4.05 13.10
N ASP A 89 14.02 3.67 14.32
CA ASP A 89 15.41 3.26 14.47
C ASP A 89 15.60 1.81 14.03
N ASN A 90 14.63 0.90 14.27
CA ASN A 90 14.71 -0.50 13.83
C ASN A 90 13.34 -1.20 13.74
N PHE A 91 13.06 -1.85 12.61
CA PHE A 91 11.91 -2.76 12.45
C PHE A 91 12.36 -4.18 12.14
N LEU A 92 11.62 -5.16 12.66
CA LEU A 92 11.61 -6.51 12.13
C LEU A 92 10.57 -6.60 11.00
N VAL A 93 11.04 -6.75 9.76
CA VAL A 93 10.19 -6.74 8.56
C VAL A 93 10.08 -8.13 7.94
N HIS A 94 8.85 -8.56 7.67
CA HIS A 94 8.57 -9.80 6.96
C HIS A 94 8.27 -9.49 5.50
N ILE A 95 9.11 -9.97 4.59
CA ILE A 95 9.04 -9.65 3.16
C ILE A 95 8.61 -10.88 2.36
N LYS A 96 7.64 -10.66 1.46
CA LYS A 96 7.32 -11.61 0.40
C LYS A 96 7.98 -11.18 -0.90
N ALA A 97 8.89 -12.00 -1.40
CA ALA A 97 9.44 -11.86 -2.75
C ALA A 97 8.53 -12.58 -3.76
N THR A 98 8.31 -11.99 -4.93
CA THR A 98 7.59 -12.62 -6.03
C THR A 98 8.25 -12.24 -7.35
N THR A 99 8.56 -13.24 -8.16
CA THR A 99 9.13 -13.04 -9.48
C THR A 99 8.02 -13.06 -10.52
N TYR A 100 8.08 -12.15 -11.49
CA TYR A 100 7.12 -12.07 -12.58
C TYR A 100 7.80 -11.64 -13.87
N GLU A 101 7.24 -12.07 -15.00
CA GLU A 101 7.69 -11.64 -16.32
C GLU A 101 6.84 -10.47 -16.80
N ARG A 102 7.51 -9.42 -17.29
CA ARG A 102 6.86 -8.29 -17.96
C ARG A 102 7.68 -7.92 -19.18
N GLN A 103 7.04 -7.99 -20.36
CA GLN A 103 7.68 -7.66 -21.65
C GLN A 103 8.99 -8.43 -21.88
N GLY A 104 9.03 -9.73 -21.53
CA GLY A 104 10.21 -10.59 -21.70
C GLY A 104 11.33 -10.36 -20.68
N GLN A 105 11.13 -9.47 -19.70
CA GLN A 105 12.08 -9.27 -18.59
C GLN A 105 11.54 -9.89 -17.31
N THR A 106 12.39 -10.66 -16.64
CA THR A 106 12.15 -11.16 -15.28
C THR A 106 12.37 -10.04 -14.28
N LYS A 107 11.34 -9.72 -13.50
CA LYS A 107 11.39 -8.71 -12.44
C LYS A 107 11.03 -9.34 -11.10
N ASN A 108 11.70 -8.88 -10.05
CA ASN A 108 11.37 -9.22 -8.68
C ASN A 108 10.53 -8.11 -8.07
N LYS A 109 9.51 -8.49 -7.32
CA LYS A 109 8.70 -7.60 -6.51
C LYS A 109 8.82 -8.02 -5.06
N PHE A 110 9.10 -7.04 -4.19
CA PHE A 110 9.11 -7.22 -2.75
C PHE A 110 7.89 -6.55 -2.14
N SER A 111 7.24 -7.22 -1.21
CA SER A 111 6.06 -6.68 -0.52
C SER A 111 6.17 -6.96 0.97
N VAL A 112 5.96 -5.91 1.77
CA VAL A 112 5.99 -6.01 3.23
C VAL A 112 4.68 -6.63 3.70
N VAL A 113 4.77 -7.79 4.33
CA VAL A 113 3.63 -8.55 4.87
C VAL A 113 3.37 -8.17 6.34
N ALA A 114 4.42 -7.86 7.08
CA ALA A 114 4.36 -7.34 8.44
C ALA A 114 5.62 -6.51 8.73
N ALA A 115 5.47 -5.49 9.58
CA ALA A 115 6.57 -4.71 10.13
C ALA A 115 6.27 -4.48 11.61
N ASN A 116 7.20 -4.85 12.48
CA ASN A 116 7.05 -4.67 13.92
C ASN A 116 8.26 -3.90 14.45
N GLU A 117 8.01 -2.91 15.29
CA GLU A 117 9.09 -2.18 15.97
C GLU A 117 9.87 -3.15 16.86
N ILE A 118 11.20 -3.03 16.84
CA ILE A 118 12.06 -3.77 17.77
C ILE A 118 12.19 -2.90 19.03
N PRO A 119 11.73 -3.37 20.20
CA PRO A 119 11.91 -2.65 21.45
C PRO A 119 13.41 -2.43 21.72
N LYS A 120 13.78 -1.22 22.16
CA LYS A 120 15.13 -0.91 22.67
C LYS A 120 15.42 -1.65 23.97
#